data_AF-A0A7C9DIU8-F1
#
_entry.id   AF-A0A7C9DIU8-F1
#
_cell.length_a   1.000
_cell.length_b   1.000
_cell.length_c   1.000
_cell.angle_alpha   90.00
_cell.angle_beta   90.00
_cell.angle_gamma   90.00
#
_symmetry.space_group_name_H-M   'P 1'
#
loop_
_entity.id
_entity.type
_entity.pdbx_description
1 polymer ?
#
loop_
_entity_poly.entity_id
_entity_poly.type
_entity_poly.pdbx_seq_one_letter_code
_entity_poly.pdbx_strand_id
1 'polypeptide(L)'
;QTCALPILENPAARTYKQCVSLRGKLLYKVPPEIVGNEEHVLAIYDATRIHSQGNKVVEQANALILRFDSDDSESIWHSRLQSAIYRASASAPITTLSESSSDSEDSEGDMVKQKG
;
A
#
# COMPACT_ATOMS: atom_id res chain seq x y z
N GLN A 1 -4.47 0.62 8.92
CA GLN A 1 -3.82 1.64 8.08
C GLN A 1 -4.44 1.55 6.69
N THR A 2 -4.94 2.65 6.13
CA THR A 2 -5.61 2.65 4.83
C THR A 2 -4.55 2.72 3.72
N CYS A 3 -4.36 1.64 2.99
CA CYS A 3 -3.36 1.51 1.92
C CYS A 3 -3.91 1.99 0.56
N ALA A 4 -4.42 3.23 0.52
CA ALA A 4 -5.07 3.79 -0.66
C ALA A 4 -4.55 5.19 -1.02
N LEU A 5 -4.55 5.50 -2.31
CA LEU A 5 -4.26 6.81 -2.86
C LEU A 5 -5.57 7.59 -3.04
N PRO A 6 -5.80 8.67 -2.25
CA PRO A 6 -6.95 9.54 -2.44
C PRO A 6 -6.72 10.51 -3.60
N ILE A 7 -7.73 10.69 -4.44
CA ILE A 7 -7.73 11.62 -5.56
C ILE A 7 -8.81 12.66 -5.30
N LEU A 8 -8.41 13.93 -5.31
CA LEU A 8 -9.33 15.06 -5.21
C LEU A 8 -9.74 15.51 -6.62
N GLU A 9 -10.95 16.01 -6.76
CA GLU A 9 -11.41 16.60 -8.03
C GLU A 9 -10.69 17.91 -8.36
N ASN A 10 -10.44 18.71 -7.33
CA ASN A 10 -9.67 19.95 -7.40
C ASN A 10 -9.00 20.22 -6.04
N PRO A 11 -8.03 21.15 -5.97
CA PRO A 11 -7.30 21.44 -4.73
C PRO A 11 -8.17 21.95 -3.56
N ALA A 12 -9.33 22.53 -3.85
CA ALA A 12 -10.25 23.07 -2.83
C ALA A 12 -11.29 22.04 -2.37
N ALA A 13 -11.33 20.85 -2.97
CA ALA A 13 -12.32 19.83 -2.69
C ALA A 13 -12.17 19.30 -1.26
N ARG A 14 -13.30 19.19 -0.55
CA ARG A 14 -13.36 18.62 0.82
C ARG A 14 -13.65 17.11 0.83
N THR A 15 -13.95 16.56 -0.34
CA THR A 15 -14.31 15.15 -0.52
C THR A 15 -13.44 14.54 -1.61
N TYR A 16 -13.13 13.26 -1.46
CA TYR A 16 -12.39 12.51 -2.46
C TYR A 16 -13.28 12.17 -3.65
N LYS A 17 -12.78 12.39 -4.86
CA LYS A 17 -13.40 11.93 -6.11
C LYS A 17 -13.25 10.41 -6.24
N GLN A 18 -12.09 9.90 -5.88
CA GLN A 18 -11.76 8.48 -5.96
C GLN A 18 -10.72 8.10 -4.92
N CYS A 19 -10.78 6.87 -4.41
CA CYS A 19 -9.74 6.27 -3.59
C CYS A 19 -9.28 4.97 -4.26
N VAL A 20 -7.99 4.89 -4.60
CA VAL A 20 -7.43 3.73 -5.31
C VAL A 20 -6.62 2.89 -4.35
N SER A 21 -6.95 1.60 -4.21
CA SER A 21 -6.12 0.66 -3.45
C SER A 21 -4.76 0.49 -4.13
N LEU A 22 -3.68 0.62 -3.35
CA LEU A 22 -2.31 0.42 -3.82
C LEU A 22 -1.83 -1.04 -3.70
N ARG A 23 -2.61 -1.88 -3.01
CA ARG A 23 -2.27 -3.30 -2.84
C ARG A 23 -2.36 -4.01 -4.18
N GLY A 24 -1.32 -4.79 -4.50
CA GLY A 24 -1.26 -5.57 -5.75
C GLY A 24 -1.14 -4.70 -7.00
N LYS A 25 -0.70 -3.45 -6.86
CA LYS A 25 -0.43 -2.55 -7.98
C LYS A 25 1.06 -2.57 -8.36
N LEU A 26 1.35 -2.16 -9.58
CA LEU A 26 2.69 -1.87 -10.08
C LEU A 26 2.77 -0.40 -10.51
N LEU A 27 3.99 0.13 -10.53
CA LEU A 27 4.31 1.47 -11.00
C LEU A 27 5.21 1.36 -12.23
N TYR A 28 4.93 2.15 -13.27
CA TYR A 28 5.70 2.17 -14.51
C TYR A 28 5.90 3.60 -14.99
N LYS A 29 7.14 3.95 -15.36
CA LYS A 29 7.46 5.20 -16.04
C LYS A 29 7.09 5.05 -17.51
N VAL A 30 6.15 5.88 -17.96
CA VAL A 30 5.56 5.79 -19.28
C VAL A 30 6.44 6.54 -20.28
N PRO A 31 6.89 5.88 -21.37
CA PRO A 31 7.60 6.56 -22.44
C PRO A 31 6.72 7.63 -23.12
N PRO A 32 7.23 8.82 -23.46
CA PRO A 32 6.43 9.88 -24.08
C PRO A 32 5.76 9.45 -25.39
N GLU A 33 6.38 8.53 -26.14
CA GLU A 33 5.90 8.08 -27.45
C GLU A 33 4.53 7.42 -27.39
N ILE A 34 4.14 6.88 -26.22
CA ILE A 34 2.86 6.18 -26.04
C ILE A 34 1.77 7.07 -25.46
N VAL A 35 2.11 8.28 -25.03
CA VAL A 35 1.21 9.28 -24.43
C VAL A 35 1.17 10.59 -25.22
N GLY A 36 1.55 10.56 -26.50
CA GLY A 36 1.47 11.72 -27.37
C GLY A 36 2.55 12.77 -27.11
N ASN A 37 3.76 12.32 -26.76
CA ASN A 37 4.93 13.13 -26.39
C ASN A 37 4.76 13.94 -25.10
N GLU A 38 3.84 13.51 -24.24
CA GLU A 38 3.75 14.02 -22.87
C GLU A 38 4.90 13.44 -22.03
N GLU A 39 5.67 14.32 -21.42
CA GLU A 39 6.77 13.94 -20.55
C GLU A 39 6.29 13.77 -19.10
N HIS A 40 7.14 13.17 -18.27
CA HIS A 40 6.92 13.07 -16.83
C HIS A 40 5.65 12.30 -16.44
N VAL A 41 5.41 11.16 -17.10
CA VAL A 41 4.19 10.35 -16.91
C VAL A 41 4.49 9.05 -16.17
N LEU A 42 3.69 8.77 -15.12
CA LEU A 42 3.67 7.50 -14.41
C LEU A 42 2.32 6.80 -14.57
N ALA A 43 2.35 5.47 -14.65
CA ALA A 43 1.16 4.62 -14.65
C ALA A 43 1.14 3.71 -13.43
N ILE A 44 0.00 3.66 -12.73
CA ILE A 44 -0.30 2.67 -11.69
C ILE A 44 -1.32 1.68 -12.24
N TYR A 45 -1.01 0.39 -12.23
CA TYR A 45 -1.87 -0.64 -12.82
C TYR A 45 -1.83 -1.94 -12.01
N ASP A 46 -2.71 -2.88 -12.32
CA ASP A 46 -2.83 -4.14 -11.58
C ASP A 46 -1.73 -5.14 -11.96
N ALA A 47 -1.03 -5.69 -10.95
CA ALA A 47 0.04 -6.65 -11.14
C ALA A 47 -0.42 -7.97 -11.77
N THR A 48 -1.71 -8.33 -11.61
CA THR A 48 -2.26 -9.59 -12.14
C THR A 48 -2.33 -9.63 -13.68
N ARG A 49 -2.21 -8.46 -14.32
CA ARG A 49 -2.28 -8.30 -15.79
C ARG A 49 -0.90 -8.28 -16.44
N ILE A 50 -0.01 -9.20 -16.05
CA ILE A 50 1.41 -9.27 -16.46
C ILE A 50 1.63 -9.25 -17.99
N HIS A 51 0.63 -9.60 -18.79
CA HIS A 51 0.65 -9.47 -20.26
C HIS A 51 0.68 -8.02 -20.77
N SER A 52 0.68 -7.02 -19.88
CA SER A 52 0.75 -5.58 -20.21
C SER A 52 2.15 -4.98 -20.05
N GLN A 53 3.22 -5.77 -20.13
CA GLN A 53 4.58 -5.26 -20.13
C GLN A 53 4.80 -4.35 -21.36
N GLY A 54 4.83 -3.02 -21.17
CA GLY A 54 5.10 -2.03 -22.23
C GLY A 54 3.90 -1.15 -22.64
N ASN A 55 3.89 -0.72 -23.91
CA ASN A 55 3.05 0.35 -24.50
C ASN A 55 1.53 0.28 -24.25
N LYS A 56 1.01 -0.83 -23.72
CA LYS A 56 -0.43 -1.05 -23.50
C LYS A 56 -0.91 -0.73 -22.08
N VAL A 57 -0.02 -0.26 -21.20
CA VAL A 57 -0.42 0.12 -19.84
C VAL A 57 -1.47 1.24 -19.83
N VAL A 58 -1.39 2.17 -20.78
CA VAL A 58 -2.33 3.29 -20.95
C VAL A 58 -3.71 2.85 -21.45
N GLU A 59 -3.80 1.66 -22.06
CA GLU A 59 -5.05 1.09 -22.57
C GLU A 59 -5.82 0.30 -21.50
N GLN A 60 -5.24 0.09 -20.32
CA GLN A 60 -5.92 -0.64 -19.25
C GLN A 60 -7.00 0.22 -18.60
N ALA A 61 -8.24 -0.29 -18.61
CA ALA A 61 -9.41 0.41 -18.07
C ALA A 61 -9.29 0.78 -16.57
N ASN A 62 -8.39 0.14 -15.83
CA ASN A 62 -8.13 0.40 -14.41
C ASN A 62 -6.74 0.98 -14.13
N ALA A 63 -5.98 1.37 -15.16
CA ALA A 63 -4.73 2.09 -14.97
C ALA A 63 -5.02 3.54 -14.56
N LEU A 64 -4.26 4.02 -13.58
CA LEU A 64 -4.23 5.44 -13.22
C LEU A 64 -3.00 6.07 -13.85
N ILE A 65 -3.22 7.01 -14.76
CA ILE A 65 -2.16 7.76 -15.44
C ILE A 65 -1.99 9.11 -14.76
N LEU A 66 -0.76 9.43 -14.35
CA LEU A 66 -0.39 10.63 -13.62
C LEU A 66 0.69 11.37 -14.41
N ARG A 67 0.43 12.63 -14.77
CA ARG A 67 1.44 13.54 -15.34
C ARG A 67 1.94 14.47 -14.24
N PHE A 68 3.24 14.69 -14.21
CA PHE A 68 3.91 15.60 -13.30
C PHE A 68 4.43 16.83 -14.04
N ASP A 69 4.63 17.92 -13.31
CA ASP A 69 5.04 19.20 -13.92
C ASP A 69 6.54 19.24 -14.26
N SER A 70 7.34 18.35 -13.67
CA SER A 70 8.79 18.27 -13.86
C SER A 70 9.36 16.89 -13.55
N ASP A 71 10.56 16.57 -14.07
CA ASP A 71 11.30 15.35 -13.77
C ASP A 71 11.60 15.19 -12.27
N ASP A 72 11.95 16.27 -11.58
CA ASP A 72 12.16 16.25 -10.14
C ASP A 72 10.89 15.80 -9.39
N SER A 73 9.74 16.38 -9.75
CA SER A 73 8.47 16.02 -9.12
C SER A 73 8.07 14.58 -9.45
N GLU A 74 8.25 14.14 -10.69
CA GLU A 74 8.03 12.76 -11.12
C GLU A 74 8.91 11.78 -10.32
N SER A 75 10.20 12.06 -10.19
CA SER A 75 11.18 11.22 -9.47
C SER A 75 10.84 11.10 -7.97
N ILE A 76 10.50 12.21 -7.32
CA ILE A 76 10.06 12.22 -5.93
C ILE A 76 8.79 11.38 -5.75
N TRP A 77 7.79 11.59 -6.63
CA TRP A 77 6.54 10.85 -6.55
C TRP A 77 6.70 9.38 -6.91
N HIS A 78 7.58 9.04 -7.84
CA HIS A 78 7.91 7.67 -8.20
C HIS A 78 8.38 6.88 -6.97
N SER A 79 9.40 7.39 -6.27
CA SER A 79 9.95 6.77 -5.06
C SER A 79 8.90 6.61 -3.95
N ARG A 80 8.08 7.64 -3.73
CA ARG A 80 7.02 7.64 -2.70
C ARG A 80 5.92 6.63 -3.02
N LEU A 81 5.44 6.62 -4.26
CA LEU A 81 4.39 5.71 -4.72
C LEU A 81 4.88 4.26 -4.70
N GLN A 82 6.08 4.00 -5.20
CA GLN A 82 6.69 2.67 -5.18
C GLN A 82 6.80 2.14 -3.74
N SER A 83 7.27 2.97 -2.81
CA SER A 83 7.35 2.61 -1.39
C SER A 83 5.97 2.37 -0.77
N ALA A 84 4.96 3.17 -1.13
CA ALA A 84 3.60 3.01 -0.65
C ALA A 84 2.96 1.71 -1.17
N ILE A 85 3.14 1.39 -2.45
CA ILE A 85 2.71 0.14 -3.08
C ILE A 85 3.37 -1.07 -2.42
N TYR A 86 4.69 -0.99 -2.19
CA TYR A 86 5.43 -2.06 -1.51
C TYR A 86 4.87 -2.34 -0.12
N ARG A 87 4.69 -1.31 0.71
CA ARG A 87 4.11 -1.46 2.05
C ARG A 87 2.66 -1.93 2.03
N ALA A 88 1.87 -1.46 1.07
CA ALA A 88 0.48 -1.88 0.89
C ALA A 88 0.33 -3.35 0.45
N SER A 89 1.35 -3.86 -0.24
CA SER A 89 1.36 -5.22 -0.79
C SER A 89 2.05 -6.23 0.12
N ALA A 90 2.86 -5.78 1.07
CA ALA A 90 3.44 -6.62 2.10
C ALA A 90 2.32 -7.28 2.94
N SER A 91 2.44 -8.59 3.17
CA SER A 91 1.58 -9.29 4.13
C SER A 91 1.81 -8.71 5.53
N ALA A 92 0.77 -8.65 6.35
CA ALA A 92 0.91 -8.22 7.74
C ALA A 92 2.03 -9.01 8.41
N PRO A 93 2.93 -8.36 9.18
CA PRO A 93 3.94 -9.09 9.93
C PRO A 93 3.24 -10.10 10.83
N ILE A 94 3.67 -11.37 10.74
CA ILE A 94 3.24 -12.40 11.69
C ILE A 94 3.85 -11.97 13.03
N THR A 95 3.09 -11.24 13.84
CA THR A 95 3.38 -11.13 15.26
C THR A 95 3.18 -12.52 15.82
N THR A 96 4.28 -13.26 16.00
CA THR A 96 4.27 -14.47 16.83
C THR A 96 3.77 -14.04 18.19
N LEU A 97 2.54 -14.44 18.54
CA LEU A 97 2.00 -14.27 19.88
C LEU A 97 2.92 -15.02 20.83
N SER A 98 3.82 -14.32 21.52
CA SER A 98 4.49 -14.91 22.68
C SER A 98 3.41 -15.15 23.73
N GLU A 99 3.04 -16.41 23.92
CA GLU A 99 2.25 -16.89 25.03
C GLU A 99 3.02 -16.60 26.33
N SER A 100 2.79 -15.44 26.95
CA SER A 100 3.11 -15.26 28.37
C SER A 100 2.10 -16.08 29.17
N SER A 101 2.42 -17.35 29.38
CA SER A 101 1.83 -18.17 30.44
C SER A 101 2.15 -17.52 31.79
N SER A 102 1.24 -16.70 32.29
CA SER A 102 1.31 -16.18 33.65
C SER A 102 0.69 -17.22 34.57
N ASP A 103 1.56 -17.94 35.28
CA ASP A 103 1.17 -18.80 36.39
C ASP A 103 0.51 -17.94 37.48
N SER A 104 -0.68 -18.35 37.91
CA SER A 104 -1.35 -17.77 39.07
C SER A 104 -2.01 -18.90 39.83
N GLU A 105 -1.23 -19.48 40.75
CA GLU A 105 -1.73 -20.29 41.85
C GLU A 105 -2.41 -19.37 42.86
N ASP A 106 -3.73 -19.54 42.97
CA ASP A 106 -4.61 -18.84 43.90
C ASP A 106 -4.88 -19.70 45.14
N SER A 107 -5.16 -19.00 46.24
CA SER A 107 -5.84 -19.43 47.46
C SER A 107 -5.01 -20.02 48.62
N GLU A 108 -4.82 -19.12 49.58
CA GLU A 108 -4.53 -19.22 51.01
C GLU A 108 -5.65 -19.96 51.78
N GLY A 109 -5.27 -20.82 52.75
CA GLY A 109 -6.20 -21.53 53.64
C GLY A 109 -5.49 -22.28 54.77
N ASP A 110 -5.64 -21.78 55.99
CA ASP A 110 -5.01 -22.24 57.24
C ASP A 110 -5.63 -23.56 57.80
N MET A 111 -4.91 -24.16 58.76
CA MET A 111 -5.40 -25.00 59.88
C MET A 111 -5.10 -26.53 59.93
N VAL A 112 -4.13 -26.89 60.79
CA VAL A 112 -4.20 -27.89 61.91
C VAL A 112 -3.74 -29.37 61.76
N LYS A 113 -2.58 -29.65 62.41
CA LYS A 113 -2.34 -30.55 63.58
C LYS A 113 -2.09 -32.08 63.43
N GLN A 114 -0.88 -32.45 63.90
CA GLN A 114 -0.40 -33.63 64.70
C GLN A 114 -0.47 -35.09 64.20
N LYS A 115 0.75 -35.68 64.21
CA LYS A 115 1.24 -36.87 64.95
C LYS A 115 0.81 -38.28 64.49
N GLY A 116 1.84 -39.06 64.13
CA GLY A 116 1.95 -40.51 64.22
C GLY A 116 3.42 -40.86 64.29
#